data_AF-A0A401RRH9-F1
#
_entry.id   AF-A0A401RRH9-F1
#
_cell.length_a   1.000
_cell.length_b   1.000
_cell.length_c   1.000
_cell.angle_alpha   90.00
_cell.angle_beta   90.00
_cell.angle_gamma   90.00
#
_symmetry.space_group_name_H-M   'P 1'
#
loop_
_entity.id
_entity.type
_entity.pdbx_description
1 polymer ?
#
loop_
_entity_poly.entity_id
_entity_poly.type
_entity_poly.pdbx_seq_one_letter_code
_entity_poly.pdbx_strand_id
1 'polypeptide(L)'
;MGLAEDTVSGLHSDDIISIIKGYIPNKYKFAVDSPFKAGDISPRAINEKIHCVAYVIDVSKTPMLSTEMKMKICAIRSKIDELEVPQIVLLTKVDEECPMVGKDVETVYRSDLITKKVKFLPYAQ
;
A
#
# COMPACT_ATOMS: atom_id res chain seq x y z
N MET A 1 -2.60 11.57 -6.96
CA MET A 1 -3.22 10.33 -7.48
C MET A 1 -2.98 9.22 -6.48
N GLY A 2 -3.90 8.26 -6.36
CA GLY A 2 -3.78 7.09 -5.48
C GLY A 2 -3.69 5.78 -6.26
N LEU A 3 -3.79 4.65 -5.57
CA LEU A 3 -3.93 3.34 -6.20
C LEU A 3 -5.40 3.12 -6.60
N ALA A 4 -5.65 2.69 -7.83
CA ALA A 4 -6.98 2.35 -8.33
C ALA A 4 -6.98 0.96 -8.97
N GLU A 5 -8.16 0.38 -9.19
CA GLU A 5 -8.32 -0.97 -9.73
C GLU A 5 -8.00 -1.04 -11.22
N ASP A 6 -8.50 -0.08 -11.98
CA ASP A 6 -8.26 0.01 -13.41
C ASP A 6 -6.80 0.34 -13.74
N THR A 7 -6.44 0.04 -14.99
CA THR A 7 -5.12 0.34 -15.57
C THR A 7 -5.01 1.77 -16.07
N VAL A 8 -6.15 2.47 -16.18
CA VAL A 8 -6.29 3.80 -16.78
C VAL A 8 -6.44 4.89 -15.71
N SER A 9 -6.73 4.54 -14.45
CA SER A 9 -6.76 5.49 -13.35
C SER A 9 -5.79 5.11 -12.23
N GLY A 10 -5.35 6.13 -11.49
CA GLY A 10 -4.39 5.98 -10.42
C GLY A 10 -2.93 5.87 -10.88
N LEU A 11 -2.05 5.62 -9.92
CA LEU A 11 -0.61 5.52 -10.13
C LEU A 11 -0.22 4.19 -10.81
N HIS A 12 0.68 4.26 -11.79
CA HIS A 12 1.29 3.08 -12.39
C HIS A 12 2.22 2.39 -11.39
N SER A 13 2.30 1.05 -11.42
CA SER A 13 3.14 0.31 -10.47
C SER A 13 4.63 0.68 -10.57
N ASP A 14 5.12 0.98 -11.78
CA ASP A 14 6.52 1.39 -12.00
C ASP A 14 6.81 2.80 -11.51
N ASP A 15 5.80 3.68 -11.46
CA ASP A 15 5.94 4.99 -10.84
C ASP A 15 6.17 4.84 -9.35
N ILE A 16 5.44 3.93 -8.68
CA ILE A 16 5.61 3.63 -7.25
C ILE A 16 7.05 3.20 -6.97
N ILE A 17 7.60 2.31 -7.81
CA ILE A 17 9.00 1.87 -7.67
C ILE A 17 9.98 3.02 -7.90
N SER A 18 9.70 3.89 -8.85
CA SER A 18 10.52 5.07 -9.13
C SER A 18 10.51 6.08 -7.98
N ILE A 19 9.35 6.26 -7.32
CA ILE A 19 9.24 7.05 -6.09
C ILE A 19 10.10 6.42 -4.99
N ILE A 20 9.98 5.11 -4.78
CA ILE A 20 10.70 4.42 -3.71
C ILE A 20 12.23 4.54 -3.88
N LYS A 21 12.71 4.41 -5.12
CA LYS A 21 14.13 4.58 -5.47
C LYS A 21 14.62 6.03 -5.41
N GLY A 22 13.74 7.01 -5.21
CA GLY A 22 14.07 8.43 -5.14
C GLY A 22 14.35 9.08 -6.50
N TYR A 23 13.81 8.53 -7.59
CA TYR A 23 13.94 9.13 -8.92
C TYR A 23 12.94 10.25 -9.18
N ILE A 24 11.81 10.24 -8.49
CA ILE A 24 10.72 11.19 -8.69
C ILE A 24 10.84 12.36 -7.70
N PRO A 25 10.96 13.62 -8.18
CA PRO A 25 11.08 14.76 -7.29
C PRO A 25 9.77 15.09 -6.56
N ASN A 26 9.90 15.75 -5.41
CA ASN A 26 8.78 16.37 -4.73
C ASN A 26 7.95 17.24 -5.68
N LYS A 27 6.62 17.14 -5.57
CA LYS A 27 5.63 17.85 -6.41
C LYS A 27 5.64 17.46 -7.90
N TYR A 28 6.23 16.32 -8.26
CA TYR A 28 6.08 15.76 -9.60
C TYR A 28 4.60 15.55 -9.96
N LYS A 29 4.22 15.95 -11.17
CA LYS A 29 2.87 15.76 -11.71
C LYS A 29 2.87 14.52 -12.59
N PHE A 30 2.23 13.46 -12.12
CA PHE A 30 2.05 12.23 -12.89
C PHE A 30 1.13 12.48 -14.09
N ALA A 31 1.48 11.89 -15.24
CA ALA A 31 0.62 11.81 -16.40
C ALA A 31 -0.18 10.52 -16.35
N VAL A 32 -1.43 10.54 -16.81
CA VAL A 32 -2.32 9.37 -16.81
C VAL A 32 -1.86 8.33 -17.84
N ASP A 33 -1.34 8.79 -18.97
CA ASP A 33 -1.14 7.94 -20.16
C ASP A 33 0.31 7.46 -20.34
N SER A 34 1.22 7.89 -19.46
CA SER A 34 2.65 7.57 -19.58
C SER A 34 3.32 7.46 -18.22
N PRO A 35 3.85 6.28 -17.85
CA PRO A 35 4.63 6.16 -16.63
C PRO A 35 5.92 6.97 -16.74
N PHE A 36 6.43 7.39 -15.59
CA PHE A 36 7.71 8.05 -15.47
C PHE A 36 8.82 7.15 -16.02
N LYS A 37 9.59 7.68 -16.98
CA LYS A 37 10.80 7.04 -17.48
C LYS A 37 11.98 7.70 -16.81
N ALA A 38 12.71 6.93 -16.00
CA ALA A 38 13.83 7.43 -15.21
C ALA A 38 14.95 8.06 -16.07
N GLY A 39 15.06 7.74 -17.36
CA GLY A 39 16.14 8.27 -18.21
C GLY A 39 17.51 8.12 -17.54
N ASP A 40 18.39 9.11 -17.73
CA ASP A 40 19.67 9.21 -17.03
C ASP A 40 19.58 9.96 -15.68
N ILE A 41 18.41 10.00 -15.05
CA ILE A 41 18.25 10.68 -13.76
C ILE A 41 18.88 9.79 -12.69
N SER A 42 20.04 10.21 -12.18
CA SER A 42 20.72 9.53 -11.07
C SER A 42 19.81 9.45 -9.83
N PRO A 43 19.86 8.37 -9.05
CA PRO A 43 19.11 8.28 -7.80
C PRO A 43 19.49 9.46 -6.91
N ARG A 44 18.49 10.14 -6.34
CA ARG A 44 18.75 11.26 -5.44
C ARG A 44 19.40 10.78 -4.14
N ALA A 45 19.86 11.74 -3.33
CA ALA A 45 20.46 11.49 -2.03
C ALA A 45 19.59 10.59 -1.14
N ILE A 46 20.19 9.94 -0.14
CA ILE A 46 19.50 8.96 0.72
C ILE A 46 18.18 9.51 1.29
N ASN A 47 18.14 10.78 1.66
CA ASN A 47 16.95 11.46 2.19
C ASN A 47 15.78 11.58 1.21
N GLU A 48 15.99 11.34 -0.08
CA GLU A 48 14.96 11.38 -1.14
C GLU A 48 14.43 9.98 -1.47
N LYS A 49 15.00 8.91 -0.87
CA LYS A 49 14.49 7.54 -1.00
C LYS A 49 13.41 7.26 0.04
N ILE A 50 12.49 6.36 -0.31
CA ILE A 50 11.51 5.86 0.65
C ILE A 50 12.13 4.69 1.40
N HIS A 51 12.06 4.75 2.73
CA HIS A 51 12.66 3.76 3.64
C HIS A 51 11.62 2.83 4.28
N CYS A 52 10.33 3.08 4.07
CA CYS A 52 9.25 2.24 4.56
C CYS A 52 7.98 2.53 3.76
N VAL A 53 7.21 1.49 3.44
CA VAL A 53 5.92 1.60 2.75
C VAL A 53 4.80 1.14 3.68
N ALA A 54 3.79 1.99 3.86
CA ALA A 54 2.62 1.69 4.67
C ALA A 54 1.37 1.49 3.82
N TYR A 55 0.72 0.34 3.98
CA TYR A 55 -0.58 0.02 3.39
C TYR A 55 -1.67 0.34 4.40
N VAL A 56 -2.42 1.43 4.17
CA VAL A 56 -3.53 1.83 5.05
C VAL A 56 -4.83 1.24 4.51
N ILE A 57 -5.45 0.34 5.28
CA ILE A 57 -6.61 -0.43 4.83
C ILE A 57 -7.78 -0.20 5.80
N ASP A 58 -8.86 0.36 5.26
CA ASP A 58 -10.13 0.52 5.97
C ASP A 58 -10.79 -0.86 6.13
N VAL A 59 -10.83 -1.34 7.38
CA VAL A 59 -11.34 -2.66 7.71
C VAL A 59 -12.83 -2.78 7.48
N SER A 60 -13.62 -1.71 7.67
CA SER A 60 -15.07 -1.76 7.42
C SER A 60 -15.41 -1.90 5.94
N LYS A 61 -14.41 -1.69 5.07
CA LYS A 61 -14.52 -1.86 3.61
C LYS A 61 -13.74 -3.06 3.07
N THR A 62 -13.07 -3.86 3.90
CA THR A 62 -12.26 -4.99 3.39
C THR A 62 -12.96 -6.04 2.53
N PRO A 63 -14.27 -6.37 2.68
CA PRO A 63 -14.92 -7.24 1.70
C PRO A 63 -14.90 -6.66 0.28
N MET A 64 -14.58 -5.37 0.10
CA MET A 64 -14.52 -4.68 -1.19
C MET A 64 -13.14 -4.67 -1.87
N LEU A 65 -12.07 -5.24 -1.31
CA LEU A 65 -10.83 -5.36 -2.09
C LEU A 65 -11.02 -6.42 -3.17
N SER A 66 -11.27 -5.98 -4.40
CA SER A 66 -11.40 -6.85 -5.56
C SER A 66 -10.15 -7.74 -5.74
N THR A 67 -10.33 -8.84 -6.43
CA THR A 67 -9.23 -9.75 -6.79
C THR A 67 -8.15 -9.01 -7.59
N GLU A 68 -8.54 -8.06 -8.43
CA GLU A 68 -7.63 -7.22 -9.22
C GLU A 68 -6.79 -6.29 -8.34
N MET A 69 -7.42 -5.60 -7.39
CA MET A 69 -6.70 -4.75 -6.42
C MET A 69 -5.71 -5.56 -5.60
N LYS A 70 -6.09 -6.77 -5.16
CA LYS A 70 -5.19 -7.67 -4.42
C LYS A 70 -3.98 -8.06 -5.25
N MET A 71 -4.18 -8.45 -6.51
CA MET A 71 -3.07 -8.77 -7.41
C MET A 71 -2.15 -7.57 -7.63
N LYS A 72 -2.71 -6.37 -7.81
CA LYS A 72 -1.93 -5.13 -7.98
C LYS A 72 -1.10 -4.81 -6.74
N ILE A 73 -1.68 -4.93 -5.54
CA ILE A 73 -0.95 -4.77 -4.28
C ILE A 73 0.14 -5.83 -4.15
N CYS A 74 -0.14 -7.10 -4.42
CA CYS A 74 0.86 -8.17 -4.40
C CYS A 74 2.04 -7.88 -5.34
N ALA A 75 1.77 -7.48 -6.58
CA ALA A 75 2.80 -7.16 -7.56
C ALA A 75 3.68 -5.97 -7.12
N ILE A 76 3.07 -4.94 -6.51
CA ILE A 76 3.81 -3.82 -5.94
C ILE A 76 4.68 -4.32 -4.77
N ARG A 77 4.11 -5.10 -3.85
CA ARG A 77 4.84 -5.63 -2.68
C ARG A 77 6.06 -6.44 -3.09
N SER A 78 5.92 -7.36 -4.05
CA SER A 78 7.04 -8.18 -4.53
C SER A 78 8.18 -7.33 -5.09
N LYS A 79 7.87 -6.28 -5.87
CA LYS A 79 8.90 -5.34 -6.37
C LYS A 79 9.57 -4.54 -5.24
N ILE A 80 8.87 -4.29 -4.13
CA ILE A 80 9.41 -3.56 -2.97
C ILE A 80 10.29 -4.47 -2.10
N ASP A 81 9.92 -5.75 -1.98
CA ASP A 81 10.74 -6.75 -1.29
C ASP A 81 12.11 -6.92 -1.97
N GLU A 82 12.16 -6.89 -3.30
CA GLU A 82 13.42 -6.86 -4.07
C GLU A 82 14.31 -5.64 -3.78
N LEU A 83 13.74 -4.56 -3.24
CA LEU A 83 14.46 -3.35 -2.84
C LEU A 83 14.84 -3.34 -1.37
N GLU A 84 14.50 -4.40 -0.63
CA GLU A 84 14.75 -4.54 0.82
C GLU A 84 14.14 -3.38 1.63
N VAL A 85 13.02 -2.81 1.15
CA VAL A 85 12.31 -1.73 1.83
C VAL A 85 11.23 -2.32 2.75
N PRO A 86 11.27 -2.06 4.07
CA PRO A 86 10.25 -2.50 5.01
C PRO A 86 8.83 -2.14 4.59
N GLN A 87 7.91 -3.10 4.75
CA GLN A 87 6.51 -2.95 4.41
C GLN A 87 5.63 -3.19 5.64
N ILE A 88 4.76 -2.23 5.96
CA ILE A 88 3.82 -2.33 7.08
C ILE A 88 2.38 -2.23 6.59
N VAL A 89 1.47 -2.92 7.27
CA VAL A 89 0.03 -2.79 7.04
C VAL A 89 -0.59 -2.11 8.26
N LEU A 90 -1.29 -1.01 8.03
CA LEU A 90 -2.08 -0.31 9.03
C LEU A 90 -3.56 -0.57 8.75
N LEU A 91 -4.18 -1.40 9.60
CA LEU A 91 -5.61 -1.60 9.60
C LEU A 91 -6.30 -0.43 10.34
N THR A 92 -7.26 0.21 9.69
CA THR A 92 -8.03 1.32 10.27
C THR A 92 -9.50 0.96 10.40
N LYS A 93 -10.23 1.72 11.23
CA LYS A 93 -11.67 1.52 11.48
C LYS A 93 -12.04 0.14 12.00
N VAL A 94 -11.18 -0.42 12.84
CA VAL A 94 -11.38 -1.72 13.49
C VAL A 94 -12.56 -1.70 14.47
N ASP A 95 -12.87 -0.53 15.00
CA ASP A 95 -14.00 -0.21 15.86
C ASP A 95 -15.35 -0.32 15.14
N GLU A 96 -15.41 0.09 13.87
CA GLU A 96 -16.62 -0.05 13.03
C GLU A 96 -16.90 -1.51 12.67
N GLU A 97 -15.84 -2.33 12.52
CA GLU A 97 -15.98 -3.72 12.11
C GLU A 97 -16.40 -4.66 13.26
N CYS A 98 -15.93 -4.40 14.48
CA CYS A 98 -16.15 -5.26 15.61
C CYS A 98 -16.81 -4.49 16.76
N PRO A 99 -18.08 -4.78 17.11
CA PRO A 99 -18.78 -4.07 18.18
C PRO A 99 -18.09 -4.14 19.56
N MET A 100 -17.29 -5.18 19.81
CA MET A 100 -16.45 -5.27 21.01
C MET A 100 -15.35 -4.20 20.97
N VAL A 101 -14.62 -4.11 19.86
CA VAL A 101 -13.54 -3.13 19.64
C VAL A 101 -14.09 -1.70 19.61
N GLY A 102 -15.29 -1.50 19.06
CA GLY A 102 -15.95 -0.20 19.07
C GLY A 102 -16.36 0.30 20.46
N LYS A 103 -16.53 -0.61 21.44
CA LYS A 103 -16.76 -0.24 22.84
C LYS A 103 -15.46 0.07 23.58
N ASP A 104 -14.41 -0.70 23.29
CA ASP A 104 -13.08 -0.54 23.88
C ASP A 104 -12.02 -0.97 22.87
N VAL A 105 -11.31 0.00 22.29
CA VAL A 105 -10.31 -0.22 21.24
C VAL A 105 -9.11 -1.04 21.73
N GLU A 106 -8.84 -1.06 23.04
CA GLU A 106 -7.76 -1.90 23.61
C GLU A 106 -8.06 -3.39 23.41
N THR A 107 -9.32 -3.77 23.21
CA THR A 107 -9.74 -5.15 22.96
C THR A 107 -9.48 -5.64 21.54
N VAL A 108 -8.91 -4.79 20.66
CA VAL A 108 -8.61 -5.14 19.26
C VAL A 108 -7.86 -6.46 19.10
N TYR A 109 -6.86 -6.72 19.94
CA TYR A 109 -6.04 -7.94 19.90
C TYR A 109 -6.76 -9.19 20.42
N ARG A 110 -7.92 -9.02 21.08
CA ARG A 110 -8.78 -10.11 21.57
C ARG A 110 -9.90 -10.45 20.58
N SER A 111 -10.03 -9.69 19.49
CA SER A 111 -11.07 -9.90 18.49
C SER A 111 -10.66 -10.95 17.46
N ASP A 112 -11.36 -12.08 17.44
CA ASP A 112 -11.21 -13.11 16.40
C ASP A 112 -11.55 -12.57 15.01
N LEU A 113 -12.50 -11.63 14.91
CA LEU A 113 -12.90 -11.00 13.65
C LEU A 113 -11.75 -10.19 13.05
N ILE A 114 -11.12 -9.33 13.85
CA ILE A 114 -9.98 -8.52 13.40
C ILE A 114 -8.78 -9.44 13.08
N THR A 115 -8.51 -10.43 13.92
CA THR A 115 -7.43 -11.40 13.71
C THR A 115 -7.58 -12.16 12.38
N LYS A 116 -8.80 -12.58 12.04
CA LYS A 116 -9.09 -13.24 10.75
C LYS A 116 -8.82 -12.32 9.56
N LYS A 117 -9.14 -11.02 9.68
CA LYS A 117 -8.89 -10.05 8.60
C LYS A 117 -7.40 -9.74 8.40
N VAL A 118 -6.60 -9.75 9.46
CA VAL A 118 -5.13 -9.65 9.34
C VAL A 118 -4.58 -10.78 8.47
N LYS A 119 -5.04 -12.02 8.70
CA LYS A 119 -4.60 -13.22 7.95
C LYS A 119 -5.05 -13.24 6.48
N PHE A 120 -6.09 -12.49 6.13
CA PHE A 120 -6.60 -12.40 4.76
C PHE A 120 -5.72 -11.54 3.85
N LEU A 121 -4.88 -10.68 4.44
CA LEU A 121 -3.92 -9.92 3.68
C LEU A 121 -2.75 -10.85 3.31
N PRO A 122 -2.34 -10.92 2.03
CA PRO A 122 -1.55 -12.02 1.47
C PRO A 122 -0.07 -12.11 1.92
N TYR A 123 0.25 -11.85 3.19
CA TYR A 123 1.58 -12.03 3.79
C TYR A 123 1.48 -12.63 5.21
N ALA A 124 0.71 -13.70 5.36
CA ALA A 124 0.66 -14.50 6.59
C ALA A 124 0.83 -15.99 6.29
N GLN A 125 1.97 -16.36 5.69
CA GLN A 125 2.57 -17.69 5.82
C GLN A 125 4.06 -17.52 6.06
#